data_AF-A0A7V9IKR8-F1
#
_entry.id   AF-A0A7V9IKR8-F1
#
_cell.length_a   1.000
_cell.length_b   1.000
_cell.length_c   1.000
_cell.angle_alpha   90.00
_cell.angle_beta   90.00
_cell.angle_gamma   90.00
#
_symmetry.space_group_name_H-M   'P 1'
#
loop_
_entity.id
_entity.type
_entity.pdbx_description
1 polymer ?
#
loop_
_entity_poly.entity_id
_entity_poly.type
_entity_poly.pdbx_seq_one_letter_code
_entity_poly.pdbx_strand_id
1 'polypeptide(L)'
;MSSGTITTTGNTSVSPTQSKTTASAQSVNVLGGLVTAGAVTAASASSNGTNGLRTSAAGTSFANLKVLGLPVLLSPAPNTRMTLPGVGYVVLNEQTAKINASSASLRVNAIRAVVTTPNLLGFDVGTTVVVSQAYSALNAPAGGSLGGFAYGTSIKAGSLLSSAPTFKVTLPCAGTNGVLTQRNGAGIDVPGLLDSGTIRNTAVGSTTTTTASGETTSTIESASLLDGLVEATGVRSVATASVNSGGTTKSSNGTTFATITVNGQPLVIADIKPNTRINLAGVGTLYLHRTITTATSIEVRAIEIVVRVLNRFGLPVGSVVQVAVAKAVAR
;
A
#
# COMPACT_ATOMS: atom_id res chain seq x y z
N MET A 1 34.06 17.79 5.83
CA MET A 1 32.63 18.20 5.82
C MET A 1 32.09 17.97 7.21
N SER A 2 31.26 18.87 7.73
CA SER A 2 30.52 18.64 8.98
C SER A 2 29.04 18.93 8.75
N SER A 3 28.20 18.05 9.26
CA SER A 3 26.76 18.27 9.42
C SER A 3 26.37 17.80 10.82
N GLY A 4 25.43 18.50 11.44
CA GLY A 4 24.76 18.04 12.66
C GLY A 4 23.76 16.92 12.34
N THR A 5 22.64 16.88 13.06
CA THR A 5 21.59 15.87 12.90
C THR A 5 21.11 15.76 11.45
N ILE A 6 21.03 14.52 10.95
CA ILE A 6 20.47 14.16 9.65
C ILE A 6 19.16 13.40 9.86
N THR A 7 18.11 13.73 9.13
CA THR A 7 16.84 13.00 9.18
C THR A 7 16.34 12.69 7.79
N THR A 8 16.04 11.42 7.52
CA THR A 8 15.45 10.96 6.27
C THR A 8 14.11 10.31 6.54
N THR A 9 13.06 10.74 5.84
CA THR A 9 11.73 10.14 5.95
C THR A 9 11.22 9.76 4.56
N GLY A 10 10.68 8.55 4.41
CA GLY A 10 9.99 8.09 3.22
C GLY A 10 8.56 7.70 3.56
N ASN A 11 7.62 8.08 2.70
CA ASN A 11 6.22 7.72 2.88
C ASN A 11 5.55 7.44 1.53
N THR A 12 4.62 6.49 1.52
CA THR A 12 3.82 6.15 0.33
C THR A 12 2.34 6.22 0.67
N SER A 13 1.54 6.87 -0.19
CA SER A 13 0.07 6.94 -0.06
C SER A 13 -0.61 6.35 -1.29
N VAL A 14 -1.81 5.81 -1.11
CA VAL A 14 -2.67 5.25 -2.16
C VAL A 14 -3.88 6.14 -2.48
N SER A 15 -3.97 7.32 -1.86
CA SER A 15 -5.00 8.33 -2.15
C SER A 15 -4.51 9.72 -1.76
N PRO A 16 -3.97 10.52 -2.71
CA PRO A 16 -3.58 10.13 -4.07
C PRO A 16 -2.42 9.12 -4.08
N THR A 17 -2.25 8.35 -5.16
CA THR A 17 -1.10 7.44 -5.33
C THR A 17 0.17 8.27 -5.36
N GLN A 18 1.01 8.17 -4.34
CA GLN A 18 2.17 9.03 -4.14
C GLN A 18 3.32 8.29 -3.46
N SER A 19 4.54 8.56 -3.91
CA SER A 19 5.79 8.30 -3.21
C SER A 19 6.41 9.65 -2.82
N LYS A 20 6.73 9.84 -1.54
CA LYS A 20 7.33 11.08 -1.04
C LYS A 20 8.52 10.75 -0.15
N THR A 21 9.64 11.43 -0.36
CA THR A 21 10.82 11.35 0.49
C THR A 21 11.30 12.75 0.86
N THR A 22 11.89 12.86 2.06
CA THR A 22 12.53 14.07 2.56
C THR A 22 13.85 13.72 3.21
N ALA A 23 14.84 14.59 3.05
CA ALA A 23 16.13 14.49 3.72
C ALA A 23 16.51 15.87 4.26
N SER A 24 16.88 15.96 5.53
CA SER A 24 17.31 17.20 6.15
C SER A 24 18.67 17.07 6.83
N ALA A 25 19.42 18.18 6.85
CA ALA A 25 20.70 18.31 7.53
C ALA A 25 20.79 19.68 8.22
N GLN A 26 21.36 19.72 9.42
CA GLN A 26 21.61 20.95 10.17
C GLN A 26 23.10 21.30 10.21
N SER A 27 23.44 22.55 10.48
CA SER A 27 24.82 23.05 10.62
C SER A 27 25.72 22.60 9.47
N VAL A 28 25.27 22.83 8.23
CA VAL A 28 25.93 22.37 7.01
C VAL A 28 27.17 23.21 6.75
N ASN A 29 28.31 22.54 6.57
CA ASN A 29 29.56 23.14 6.09
C ASN A 29 30.20 22.26 5.01
N VAL A 30 30.27 22.80 3.80
CA VAL A 30 30.76 22.13 2.58
C VAL A 30 32.00 22.83 2.07
N LEU A 31 33.01 22.03 1.68
CA LEU A 31 34.29 22.48 1.11
C LEU A 31 34.97 23.59 1.93
N GLY A 32 35.12 23.38 3.24
CA GLY A 32 35.84 24.31 4.12
C GLY A 32 35.12 25.64 4.36
N GLY A 33 33.79 25.66 4.25
CA GLY A 33 32.97 26.84 4.52
C GLY A 33 32.62 27.67 3.29
N LEU A 34 33.02 27.24 2.09
CA LEU A 34 32.63 27.89 0.83
C LEU A 34 31.11 27.86 0.62
N VAL A 35 30.44 26.83 1.14
CA VAL A 35 28.98 26.76 1.22
C VAL A 35 28.58 26.36 2.63
N THR A 36 27.76 27.20 3.29
CA THR A 36 27.26 26.93 4.64
C THR A 36 25.76 27.15 4.71
N ALA A 37 25.07 26.39 5.56
CA ALA A 37 23.66 26.63 5.88
C ALA A 37 23.34 26.22 7.32
N GLY A 38 22.42 26.93 7.96
CA GLY A 38 21.93 26.55 9.29
C GLY A 38 21.10 25.27 9.23
N ALA A 39 20.20 25.16 8.24
CA ALA A 39 19.46 23.94 7.95
C ALA A 39 19.15 23.84 6.46
N VAL A 40 19.08 22.61 5.96
CA VAL A 40 18.75 22.30 4.57
C VAL A 40 17.78 21.14 4.56
N THR A 41 16.69 21.24 3.79
CA THR A 41 15.77 20.14 3.54
C THR A 41 15.62 19.94 2.04
N ALA A 42 15.79 18.72 1.56
CA ALA A 42 15.36 18.28 0.24
C ALA A 42 14.04 17.53 0.38
N ALA A 43 13.08 17.82 -0.50
CA ALA A 43 11.83 17.09 -0.61
C ALA A 43 11.63 16.63 -2.05
N SER A 44 11.19 15.38 -2.22
CA SER A 44 10.84 14.81 -3.51
C SER A 44 9.53 14.06 -3.41
N ALA A 45 8.59 14.35 -4.30
CA ALA A 45 7.34 13.62 -4.42
C ALA A 45 7.08 13.25 -5.89
N SER A 46 6.66 12.00 -6.10
CA SER A 46 6.12 11.49 -7.37
C SER A 46 4.69 11.05 -7.11
N SER A 47 3.73 11.52 -7.90
CA SER A 47 2.31 11.20 -7.69
C SER A 47 1.57 10.99 -9.00
N ASN A 48 0.52 10.19 -8.96
CA ASN A 48 -0.46 10.05 -10.02
C ASN A 48 -1.82 10.55 -9.51
N GLY A 49 -2.45 11.46 -10.26
CA GLY A 49 -3.79 11.97 -9.96
C GLY A 49 -4.56 12.26 -11.25
N THR A 50 -5.64 13.05 -11.15
CA THR A 50 -6.56 13.29 -12.28
C THR A 50 -5.88 13.82 -13.55
N ASN A 51 -4.80 14.61 -13.40
CA ASN A 51 -4.04 15.18 -14.52
C ASN A 51 -2.78 14.34 -14.87
N GLY A 52 -2.76 13.07 -14.47
CA GLY A 52 -1.67 12.13 -14.74
C GLY A 52 -0.49 12.20 -13.75
N LEU A 53 0.61 11.61 -14.20
CA LEU A 53 1.87 11.51 -13.48
C LEU A 53 2.54 12.88 -13.34
N ARG A 54 2.92 13.23 -12.11
CA ARG A 54 3.59 14.49 -11.78
C ARG A 54 4.66 14.29 -10.73
N THR A 55 5.62 15.20 -10.72
CA THR A 55 6.63 15.30 -9.66
C THR A 55 6.56 16.65 -8.96
N SER A 56 7.03 16.72 -7.72
CA SER A 56 7.07 17.96 -6.95
C SER A 56 8.25 17.96 -5.98
N ALA A 57 9.01 19.06 -5.97
CA ALA A 57 10.05 19.33 -4.98
C ALA A 57 9.54 20.18 -3.81
N ALA A 58 8.22 20.36 -3.68
CA ALA A 58 7.62 21.20 -2.64
C ALA A 58 8.01 20.69 -1.23
N GLY A 59 8.53 21.60 -0.41
CA GLY A 59 9.15 21.29 0.89
C GLY A 59 10.68 21.34 0.88
N THR A 60 11.31 21.50 -0.29
CA THR A 60 12.75 21.82 -0.35
C THR A 60 12.98 23.23 0.17
N SER A 61 13.89 23.39 1.14
CA SER A 61 14.13 24.66 1.82
C SER A 61 15.57 24.81 2.30
N PHE A 62 15.98 26.06 2.47
CA PHE A 62 17.32 26.45 2.92
C PHE A 62 17.19 27.53 3.98
N ALA A 63 17.82 27.34 5.13
CA ALA A 63 17.88 28.32 6.22
C ALA A 63 19.32 28.82 6.39
N ASN A 64 19.49 30.16 6.42
CA ASN A 64 20.78 30.82 6.58
C ASN A 64 21.85 30.35 5.57
N LEU A 65 21.43 30.10 4.32
CA LEU A 65 22.35 29.66 3.27
C LEU A 65 23.29 30.80 2.90
N LYS A 66 24.59 30.48 2.84
CA LYS A 66 25.64 31.36 2.36
C LYS A 66 26.51 30.63 1.34
N VAL A 67 26.91 31.34 0.32
CA VAL A 67 27.90 30.87 -0.66
C VAL A 67 28.98 31.93 -0.79
N LEU A 68 30.24 31.53 -0.65
CA LEU A 68 31.40 32.43 -0.53
C LEU A 68 31.23 33.47 0.60
N GLY A 69 30.56 33.07 1.69
CA GLY A 69 30.24 33.95 2.81
C GLY A 69 29.08 34.93 2.58
N LEU A 70 28.59 35.07 1.35
CA LEU A 70 27.47 35.95 1.00
C LEU A 70 26.13 35.26 1.23
N PRO A 71 25.16 35.91 1.89
CA PRO A 71 23.84 35.31 2.13
C PRO A 71 23.04 35.18 0.84
N VAL A 72 22.39 34.02 0.67
CA VAL A 72 21.40 33.78 -0.39
C VAL A 72 20.02 34.05 0.20
N LEU A 73 19.50 35.26 -0.05
CA LEU A 73 18.33 35.80 0.65
C LEU A 73 16.99 35.24 0.17
N LEU A 74 16.95 34.69 -1.05
CA LEU A 74 15.76 34.07 -1.61
C LEU A 74 15.99 32.57 -1.75
N SER A 75 14.91 31.79 -1.62
CA SER A 75 14.99 30.36 -1.88
C SER A 75 15.48 30.13 -3.32
N PRO A 76 16.59 29.39 -3.52
CA PRO A 76 17.13 29.17 -4.85
C PRO A 76 16.09 28.52 -5.77
N ALA A 77 15.95 29.06 -6.98
CA ALA A 77 15.17 28.44 -8.03
C ALA A 77 15.75 27.04 -8.38
N PRO A 78 14.96 26.13 -8.97
CA PRO A 78 15.47 24.83 -9.38
C PRO A 78 16.73 24.95 -10.24
N ASN A 79 17.74 24.12 -9.94
CA ASN A 79 19.03 24.04 -10.65
C ASN A 79 19.85 25.34 -10.64
N THR A 80 19.72 26.17 -9.60
CA THR A 80 20.52 27.40 -9.46
C THR A 80 22.00 27.06 -9.31
N ARG A 81 22.82 27.44 -10.29
CA ARG A 81 24.27 27.21 -10.26
C ARG A 81 25.00 28.48 -9.85
N MET A 82 25.97 28.35 -8.95
CA MET A 82 26.88 29.42 -8.56
C MET A 82 28.33 28.96 -8.63
N THR A 83 29.21 29.82 -9.15
CA THR A 83 30.63 29.56 -9.25
C THR A 83 31.29 29.65 -7.88
N LEU A 84 32.25 28.77 -7.63
CA LEU A 84 33.16 28.80 -6.48
C LEU A 84 34.57 29.06 -7.03
N PRO A 85 35.01 30.34 -7.14
CA PRO A 85 36.28 30.70 -7.76
C PRO A 85 37.46 29.91 -7.18
N GLY A 86 38.32 29.38 -8.06
CA GLY A 86 39.48 28.58 -7.67
C GLY A 86 39.17 27.16 -7.18
N VAL A 87 37.91 26.71 -7.22
CA VAL A 87 37.51 25.35 -6.77
C VAL A 87 36.61 24.66 -7.80
N GLY A 88 35.51 25.31 -8.19
CA GLY A 88 34.54 24.74 -9.12
C GLY A 88 33.19 25.44 -9.02
N TYR A 89 32.13 24.71 -8.69
CA TYR A 89 30.79 25.28 -8.58
C TYR A 89 29.90 24.53 -7.60
N VAL A 90 28.80 25.17 -7.20
CA VAL A 90 27.69 24.55 -6.47
C VAL A 90 26.40 24.67 -7.28
N VAL A 91 25.60 23.61 -7.29
CA VAL A 91 24.22 23.62 -7.75
C VAL A 91 23.33 23.51 -6.54
N LEU A 92 22.46 24.51 -6.35
CA LEU A 92 21.46 24.56 -5.32
C LEU A 92 20.12 24.12 -5.89
N ASN A 93 19.34 23.42 -5.07
CA ASN A 93 18.02 22.91 -5.46
C ASN A 93 18.10 22.16 -6.80
N GLU A 94 19.08 21.29 -6.96
CA GLU A 94 19.30 20.51 -8.18
C GLU A 94 18.18 19.48 -8.30
N GLN A 95 17.34 19.64 -9.32
CA GLN A 95 16.17 18.81 -9.56
C GLN A 95 16.31 18.08 -10.89
N THR A 96 16.26 16.75 -10.83
CA THR A 96 16.19 15.90 -12.01
C THR A 96 14.88 15.13 -12.01
N ALA A 97 13.92 15.60 -12.80
CA ALA A 97 12.65 14.93 -13.01
C ALA A 97 12.72 14.02 -14.24
N LYS A 98 12.12 12.84 -14.15
CA LYS A 98 11.82 11.97 -15.29
C LYS A 98 10.35 11.58 -15.22
N ILE A 99 9.57 12.03 -16.18
CA ILE A 99 8.16 11.67 -16.32
C ILE A 99 7.99 11.05 -17.71
N ASN A 100 7.39 9.86 -17.76
CA ASN A 100 6.91 9.23 -18.99
C ASN A 100 5.48 8.72 -18.76
N ALA A 101 4.94 8.00 -19.74
CA ALA A 101 3.54 7.56 -19.72
C ALA A 101 3.17 6.68 -18.51
N SER A 102 4.14 5.96 -17.93
CA SER A 102 3.90 4.98 -16.87
C SER A 102 4.78 5.16 -15.63
N SER A 103 5.63 6.18 -15.59
CA SER A 103 6.48 6.45 -14.44
C SER A 103 6.78 7.93 -14.23
N ALA A 104 6.89 8.31 -12.97
CA ALA A 104 7.39 9.60 -12.53
C ALA A 104 8.45 9.39 -11.46
N SER A 105 9.64 9.94 -11.68
CA SER A 105 10.68 10.01 -10.66
C SER A 105 11.25 11.40 -10.55
N LEU A 106 11.64 11.77 -9.34
CA LEU A 106 12.31 13.02 -9.07
C LEU A 106 13.46 12.72 -8.11
N ARG A 107 14.63 13.28 -8.44
CA ARG A 107 15.76 13.41 -7.53
C ARG A 107 15.92 14.88 -7.22
N VAL A 108 16.05 15.20 -5.94
CA VAL A 108 16.40 16.54 -5.47
C VAL A 108 17.66 16.44 -4.63
N ASN A 109 18.74 17.10 -5.08
CA ASN A 109 19.91 17.39 -4.25
C ASN A 109 19.78 18.85 -3.80
N ALA A 110 19.65 19.09 -2.50
CA ALA A 110 19.51 20.47 -2.04
C ALA A 110 20.81 21.26 -2.27
N ILE A 111 21.98 20.69 -1.96
CA ILE A 111 23.29 21.27 -2.27
C ILE A 111 24.13 20.20 -2.96
N ARG A 112 24.63 20.48 -4.18
CA ARG A 112 25.65 19.67 -4.84
C ARG A 112 26.83 20.54 -5.22
N ALA A 113 27.96 20.39 -4.53
CA ALA A 113 29.21 21.06 -4.87
C ALA A 113 30.12 20.14 -5.68
N VAL A 114 30.76 20.67 -6.71
CA VAL A 114 31.64 19.93 -7.62
C VAL A 114 32.96 20.68 -7.75
N VAL A 115 34.05 19.97 -7.48
CA VAL A 115 35.41 20.47 -7.66
C VAL A 115 35.84 20.18 -9.10
N THR A 116 36.16 21.23 -9.85
CA THR A 116 36.56 21.13 -11.27
C THR A 116 37.96 21.63 -11.53
N THR A 117 38.62 22.18 -10.51
CA THR A 117 39.93 22.82 -10.65
C THR A 117 40.82 22.41 -9.46
N PRO A 118 42.13 22.18 -9.69
CA PRO A 118 43.08 22.03 -8.59
C PRO A 118 42.96 23.23 -7.66
N ASN A 119 42.91 22.97 -6.35
CA ASN A 119 42.56 23.99 -5.36
C ASN A 119 43.43 23.88 -4.13
N LEU A 120 43.60 25.01 -3.46
CA LEU A 120 44.41 25.13 -2.24
C LEU A 120 43.77 24.45 -1.02
N LEU A 121 42.51 24.01 -1.13
CA LEU A 121 41.82 23.27 -0.08
C LEU A 121 42.20 21.78 -0.08
N GLY A 122 42.99 21.33 -1.06
CA GLY A 122 43.49 19.95 -1.14
C GLY A 122 42.44 18.93 -1.60
N PHE A 123 41.32 19.37 -2.18
CA PHE A 123 40.33 18.45 -2.77
C PHE A 123 40.72 18.09 -4.19
N ASP A 124 40.64 16.81 -4.54
CA ASP A 124 40.92 16.35 -5.90
C ASP A 124 39.86 16.84 -6.90
N VAL A 125 40.30 17.12 -8.13
CA VAL A 125 39.40 17.40 -9.25
C VAL A 125 38.47 16.21 -9.49
N GLY A 126 37.17 16.47 -9.64
CA GLY A 126 36.13 15.44 -9.74
C GLY A 126 35.40 15.17 -8.42
N THR A 127 35.92 15.64 -7.29
CA THR A 127 35.24 15.54 -5.98
C THR A 127 33.84 16.15 -6.07
N THR A 128 32.83 15.36 -5.71
CA THR A 128 31.43 15.81 -5.63
C THR A 128 30.91 15.62 -4.22
N VAL A 129 30.33 16.67 -3.66
CA VAL A 129 29.67 16.67 -2.35
C VAL A 129 28.19 16.90 -2.55
N VAL A 130 27.35 16.02 -2.01
CA VAL A 130 25.89 16.18 -2.00
C VAL A 130 25.40 16.25 -0.56
N VAL A 131 24.64 17.30 -0.22
CA VAL A 131 23.99 17.46 1.08
C VAL A 131 22.48 17.45 0.89
N SER A 132 21.81 16.61 1.68
CA SER A 132 20.36 16.38 1.66
C SER A 132 19.84 15.99 0.28
N GLN A 133 19.72 14.68 0.07
CA GLN A 133 19.18 14.10 -1.16
C GLN A 133 17.83 13.42 -0.89
N ALA A 134 16.81 13.81 -1.64
CA ALA A 134 15.52 13.13 -1.68
C ALA A 134 15.32 12.50 -3.06
N TYR A 135 14.83 11.26 -3.08
CA TYR A 135 14.46 10.56 -4.31
C TYR A 135 13.08 9.93 -4.18
N SER A 136 12.18 10.23 -5.10
CA SER A 136 10.87 9.58 -5.20
C SER A 136 10.71 8.96 -6.58
N ALA A 137 10.04 7.81 -6.62
CA ALA A 137 9.66 7.16 -7.86
C ALA A 137 8.27 6.55 -7.71
N LEU A 138 7.51 6.63 -8.79
CA LEU A 138 6.20 6.02 -8.93
C LEU A 138 6.13 5.40 -10.32
N ASN A 139 5.81 4.11 -10.39
CA ASN A 139 5.45 3.43 -11.63
C ASN A 139 3.93 3.26 -11.60
N ALA A 140 3.20 4.13 -12.29
CA ALA A 140 1.76 3.98 -12.45
C ALA A 140 1.52 3.20 -13.75
N PRO A 141 0.92 2.00 -13.69
CA PRO A 141 0.51 1.34 -14.92
C PRO A 141 -0.54 2.23 -15.61
N ALA A 142 -0.31 2.55 -16.90
CA ALA A 142 -1.13 3.52 -17.63
C ALA A 142 -2.62 3.08 -17.73
N GLY A 143 -2.90 1.78 -17.62
CA GLY A 143 -4.26 1.22 -17.61
C GLY A 143 -4.97 1.23 -16.26
N GLY A 144 -4.33 1.73 -15.19
CA GLY A 144 -4.87 1.77 -13.84
C GLY A 144 -4.02 1.05 -12.81
N SER A 145 -4.36 1.21 -11.54
CA SER A 145 -3.72 0.57 -10.40
C SER A 145 -4.64 -0.47 -9.75
N LEU A 146 -4.03 -1.56 -9.32
CA LEU A 146 -4.70 -2.64 -8.61
C LEU A 146 -4.50 -2.55 -7.09
N GLY A 147 -5.20 -3.40 -6.37
CA GLY A 147 -5.03 -3.59 -4.95
C GLY A 147 -5.96 -4.67 -4.47
N GLY A 148 -5.74 -5.17 -3.26
CA GLY A 148 -6.59 -6.23 -2.74
C GLY A 148 -5.86 -7.18 -1.82
N PHE A 149 -6.63 -8.11 -1.27
CA PHE A 149 -6.10 -9.18 -0.44
C PHE A 149 -7.07 -10.36 -0.42
N ALA A 150 -6.57 -11.54 -0.07
CA ALA A 150 -7.40 -12.66 0.34
C ALA A 150 -6.80 -13.32 1.58
N TYR A 151 -7.66 -13.84 2.46
CA TYR A 151 -7.26 -14.58 3.65
C TYR A 151 -8.32 -15.62 4.02
N GLY A 152 -7.89 -16.66 4.74
CA GLY A 152 -8.77 -17.75 5.13
C GLY A 152 -9.73 -17.32 6.23
N THR A 153 -9.20 -17.02 7.41
CA THR A 153 -10.00 -16.79 8.61
C THR A 153 -9.51 -15.57 9.38
N SER A 154 -10.43 -14.92 10.09
CA SER A 154 -10.09 -13.90 11.08
C SER A 154 -11.19 -13.80 12.13
N ILE A 155 -10.79 -13.61 13.39
CA ILE A 155 -11.68 -13.51 14.54
C ILE A 155 -11.38 -12.19 15.24
N LYS A 156 -12.44 -11.44 15.56
CA LYS A 156 -12.37 -10.27 16.43
C LYS A 156 -13.48 -10.39 17.47
N ALA A 157 -13.14 -10.74 18.70
CA ALA A 157 -14.06 -10.97 19.81
C ALA A 157 -13.72 -10.09 21.02
N GLY A 158 -13.77 -8.77 20.85
CA GLY A 158 -13.41 -7.82 21.92
C GLY A 158 -11.97 -7.99 22.40
N SER A 159 -11.76 -7.97 23.72
CA SER A 159 -10.48 -8.29 24.37
C SER A 159 -10.27 -9.80 24.60
N LEU A 160 -11.30 -10.62 24.39
CA LEU A 160 -11.24 -12.06 24.67
C LEU A 160 -10.31 -12.77 23.68
N LEU A 161 -10.49 -12.48 22.39
CA LEU A 161 -9.73 -13.12 21.32
C LEU A 161 -9.67 -12.21 20.09
N SER A 162 -8.47 -12.04 19.53
CA SER A 162 -8.28 -11.41 18.24
C SER A 162 -7.23 -12.19 17.46
N SER A 163 -7.54 -12.60 16.24
CA SER A 163 -6.59 -13.24 15.34
C SER A 163 -6.23 -12.32 14.18
N ALA A 164 -4.97 -12.41 13.75
CA ALA A 164 -4.56 -11.83 12.49
C ALA A 164 -5.14 -12.67 11.33
N PRO A 165 -5.39 -12.07 10.15
CA PRO A 165 -5.86 -12.80 8.97
C PRO A 165 -4.91 -13.96 8.59
N THR A 166 -5.46 -15.16 8.43
CA THR A 166 -4.66 -16.37 8.19
C THR A 166 -4.29 -16.53 6.71
N PHE A 167 -3.04 -16.93 6.46
CA PHE A 167 -2.46 -17.13 5.13
C PHE A 167 -2.73 -15.98 4.15
N LYS A 168 -2.67 -14.74 4.63
CA LYS A 168 -3.02 -13.57 3.83
C LYS A 168 -2.09 -13.41 2.62
N VAL A 169 -2.69 -13.29 1.44
CA VAL A 169 -2.03 -12.84 0.20
C VAL A 169 -2.50 -11.43 -0.14
N THR A 170 -1.64 -10.62 -0.77
CA THR A 170 -1.94 -9.23 -1.15
C THR A 170 -1.75 -9.07 -2.66
N LEU A 171 -2.67 -8.37 -3.32
CA LEU A 171 -2.54 -7.98 -4.73
C LEU A 171 -1.80 -6.63 -4.80
N PRO A 172 -0.59 -6.55 -5.39
CA PRO A 172 0.16 -5.30 -5.49
C PRO A 172 -0.46 -4.29 -6.46
N CYS A 173 -0.05 -3.02 -6.33
CA CYS A 173 -0.56 -1.92 -7.15
C CYS A 173 -0.29 -2.05 -8.65
N ALA A 174 0.82 -2.69 -9.04
CA ALA A 174 1.16 -2.96 -10.42
C ALA A 174 0.59 -4.31 -10.93
N GLY A 175 -0.19 -5.00 -10.10
CA GLY A 175 -0.55 -6.40 -10.34
C GLY A 175 0.63 -7.35 -10.14
N THR A 176 0.51 -8.54 -10.71
CA THR A 176 1.47 -9.65 -10.61
C THR A 176 2.00 -10.07 -11.99
N ASN A 177 1.82 -9.21 -13.01
CA ASN A 177 2.09 -9.52 -14.42
C ASN A 177 1.36 -10.79 -14.91
N GLY A 178 0.15 -11.04 -14.39
CA GLY A 178 -0.62 -12.26 -14.69
C GLY A 178 -0.10 -13.53 -14.02
N VAL A 179 0.98 -13.46 -13.23
CA VAL A 179 1.49 -14.62 -12.48
C VAL A 179 0.67 -14.82 -11.22
N LEU A 180 0.20 -16.05 -10.98
CA LEU A 180 -0.55 -16.39 -9.78
C LEU A 180 0.37 -16.34 -8.55
N THR A 181 0.02 -15.52 -7.57
CA THR A 181 0.66 -15.54 -6.25
C THR A 181 -0.25 -16.26 -5.27
N GLN A 182 0.34 -17.03 -4.35
CA GLN A 182 -0.43 -17.86 -3.42
C GLN A 182 0.19 -17.95 -2.02
N ARG A 183 -0.69 -18.21 -1.06
CA ARG A 183 -0.37 -18.57 0.33
C ARG A 183 -1.34 -19.67 0.75
N ASN A 184 -0.78 -20.75 1.28
CA ASN A 184 -1.55 -21.93 1.68
C ASN A 184 -1.02 -22.45 3.02
N GLY A 185 -1.86 -23.22 3.70
CA GLY A 185 -1.45 -23.96 4.88
C GLY A 185 -2.59 -24.76 5.49
N ALA A 186 -2.26 -25.43 6.58
CA ALA A 186 -3.20 -26.24 7.33
C ALA A 186 -4.32 -25.39 7.95
N GLY A 187 -5.35 -26.11 8.36
CA GLY A 187 -6.46 -25.61 9.14
C GLY A 187 -6.09 -24.85 10.41
N ILE A 188 -7.06 -24.11 10.92
CA ILE A 188 -6.96 -23.40 12.19
C ILE A 188 -8.04 -23.98 13.10
N ASP A 189 -7.62 -24.46 14.26
CA ASP A 189 -8.52 -24.94 15.32
C ASP A 189 -8.48 -23.96 16.50
N VAL A 190 -9.62 -23.36 16.77
CA VAL A 190 -9.95 -22.61 17.97
C VAL A 190 -11.12 -23.35 18.61
N PRO A 191 -10.86 -24.17 19.65
CA PRO A 191 -11.88 -25.02 20.26
C PRO A 191 -13.14 -24.23 20.62
N GLY A 192 -14.30 -24.79 20.31
CA GLY A 192 -15.59 -24.14 20.59
C GLY A 192 -16.04 -23.10 19.57
N LEU A 193 -15.13 -22.60 18.72
CA LEU A 193 -15.37 -21.38 17.94
C LEU A 193 -15.18 -21.55 16.44
N LEU A 194 -14.04 -22.09 16.03
CA LEU A 194 -13.68 -22.21 14.62
C LEU A 194 -12.76 -23.40 14.45
N ASP A 195 -13.19 -24.37 13.68
CA ASP A 195 -12.32 -25.36 13.05
C ASP A 195 -12.36 -25.15 11.54
N SER A 196 -11.23 -25.20 10.86
CA SER A 196 -11.17 -25.05 9.41
C SER A 196 -10.25 -26.08 8.81
N GLY A 197 -10.57 -26.60 7.62
CA GLY A 197 -9.67 -27.42 6.83
C GLY A 197 -8.59 -26.61 6.10
N THR A 198 -7.97 -27.21 5.09
CA THR A 198 -6.88 -26.60 4.32
C THR A 198 -7.29 -25.24 3.74
N ILE A 199 -6.42 -24.24 3.88
CA ILE A 199 -6.63 -22.88 3.39
C ILE A 199 -5.73 -22.63 2.18
N ARG A 200 -6.30 -22.07 1.12
CA ARG A 200 -5.57 -21.61 -0.08
C ARG A 200 -6.07 -20.24 -0.48
N ASN A 201 -5.19 -19.24 -0.43
CA ASN A 201 -5.47 -17.89 -0.87
C ASN A 201 -4.61 -17.54 -2.07
N THR A 202 -5.18 -16.88 -3.07
CA THR A 202 -4.45 -16.46 -4.26
C THR A 202 -4.75 -15.01 -4.65
N ALA A 203 -3.80 -14.40 -5.33
CA ALA A 203 -3.96 -13.11 -5.99
C ALA A 203 -3.26 -13.14 -7.34
N VAL A 204 -3.94 -12.63 -8.36
CA VAL A 204 -3.41 -12.47 -9.71
C VAL A 204 -3.92 -11.16 -10.28
N GLY A 205 -3.08 -10.45 -11.02
CA GLY A 205 -3.53 -9.27 -11.73
C GLY A 205 -2.56 -8.83 -12.81
N SER A 206 -3.09 -8.15 -13.80
CA SER A 206 -2.32 -7.60 -14.91
C SER A 206 -2.79 -6.19 -15.22
N THR A 207 -1.85 -5.40 -15.73
CA THR A 207 -2.07 -4.02 -16.12
C THR A 207 -1.52 -3.84 -17.52
N THR A 208 -2.31 -3.27 -18.41
CA THR A 208 -1.92 -2.85 -19.75
C THR A 208 -1.80 -1.32 -19.79
N THR A 209 -1.70 -0.74 -20.99
CA THR A 209 -1.73 0.72 -21.18
C THR A 209 -3.11 1.33 -21.02
N THR A 210 -4.19 0.53 -21.11
CA THR A 210 -5.58 1.03 -21.11
C THR A 210 -6.48 0.32 -20.11
N THR A 211 -6.02 -0.78 -19.51
CA THR A 211 -6.79 -1.58 -18.56
C THR A 211 -5.95 -2.06 -17.39
N ALA A 212 -6.59 -2.26 -16.24
CA ALA A 212 -6.05 -3.01 -15.13
C ALA A 212 -7.11 -4.00 -14.63
N SER A 213 -6.74 -5.25 -14.40
CA SER A 213 -7.64 -6.29 -13.90
C SER A 213 -6.96 -7.13 -12.84
N GLY A 214 -7.65 -7.35 -11.73
CA GLY A 214 -7.16 -8.10 -10.59
C GLY A 214 -8.23 -9.02 -10.02
N GLU A 215 -7.80 -10.22 -9.65
CA GLU A 215 -8.61 -11.22 -8.96
C GLU A 215 -7.90 -11.66 -7.68
N THR A 216 -8.67 -11.80 -6.62
CA THR A 216 -8.24 -12.44 -5.38
C THR A 216 -9.22 -13.54 -5.03
N THR A 217 -8.72 -14.63 -4.48
CA THR A 217 -9.56 -15.76 -4.07
C THR A 217 -9.11 -16.31 -2.72
N SER A 218 -10.08 -16.75 -1.93
CA SER A 218 -9.85 -17.55 -0.73
C SER A 218 -10.69 -18.82 -0.82
N THR A 219 -10.02 -19.97 -0.72
CA THR A 219 -10.64 -21.30 -0.70
C THR A 219 -10.31 -21.99 0.61
N ILE A 220 -11.32 -22.58 1.23
CA ILE A 220 -11.21 -23.36 2.45
C ILE A 220 -11.95 -24.68 2.25
N GLU A 221 -11.28 -25.78 2.56
CA GLU A 221 -11.80 -27.13 2.37
C GLU A 221 -13.06 -27.39 3.22
N SER A 222 -12.99 -27.06 4.51
CA SER A 222 -14.08 -27.18 5.47
C SER A 222 -14.03 -26.03 6.49
N ALA A 223 -15.17 -25.67 7.05
CA ALA A 223 -15.26 -24.76 8.18
C ALA A 223 -16.41 -25.19 9.10
N SER A 224 -16.13 -25.31 10.38
CA SER A 224 -17.11 -25.49 11.45
C SER A 224 -17.00 -24.31 12.41
N LEU A 225 -18.13 -23.67 12.71
CA LEU A 225 -18.21 -22.46 13.50
C LEU A 225 -19.17 -22.66 14.67
N LEU A 226 -18.77 -22.20 15.85
CA LEU A 226 -19.59 -22.20 17.07
C LEU A 226 -20.15 -23.60 17.41
N ASP A 227 -19.24 -24.56 17.59
CA ASP A 227 -19.57 -25.98 17.86
C ASP A 227 -20.53 -26.58 16.81
N GLY A 228 -20.22 -26.42 15.53
CA GLY A 228 -21.04 -26.98 14.44
C GLY A 228 -22.38 -26.28 14.21
N LEU A 229 -22.63 -25.11 14.82
CA LEU A 229 -23.83 -24.32 14.53
C LEU A 229 -23.87 -23.90 13.06
N VAL A 230 -22.72 -23.63 12.45
CA VAL A 230 -22.59 -23.41 11.01
C VAL A 230 -21.44 -24.27 10.50
N GLU A 231 -21.74 -25.17 9.57
CA GLU A 231 -20.72 -26.00 8.92
C GLU A 231 -20.79 -25.81 7.41
N ALA A 232 -19.64 -25.77 6.75
CA ALA A 232 -19.58 -25.66 5.30
C ALA A 232 -18.36 -26.39 4.75
N THR A 233 -18.47 -26.87 3.52
CA THR A 233 -17.36 -27.47 2.77
C THR A 233 -17.21 -26.80 1.41
N GLY A 234 -16.00 -26.89 0.83
CA GLY A 234 -15.68 -26.31 -0.47
C GLY A 234 -16.00 -24.81 -0.52
N VAL A 235 -15.66 -24.09 0.54
CA VAL A 235 -15.96 -22.66 0.69
C VAL A 235 -15.00 -21.87 -0.19
N ARG A 236 -15.53 -21.13 -1.16
CA ARG A 236 -14.73 -20.29 -2.06
C ARG A 236 -15.29 -18.89 -2.13
N SER A 237 -14.44 -17.89 -1.93
CA SER A 237 -14.74 -16.49 -2.23
C SER A 237 -13.88 -16.00 -3.39
N VAL A 238 -14.49 -15.22 -4.28
CA VAL A 238 -13.82 -14.57 -5.41
C VAL A 238 -14.17 -13.11 -5.40
N ALA A 239 -13.16 -12.26 -5.52
CA ALA A 239 -13.34 -10.84 -5.78
C ALA A 239 -12.50 -10.46 -7.00
N THR A 240 -13.17 -9.95 -8.03
CA THR A 240 -12.54 -9.45 -9.25
C THR A 240 -12.88 -7.97 -9.41
N ALA A 241 -11.88 -7.15 -9.69
CA ALA A 241 -12.06 -5.73 -10.02
C ALA A 241 -11.22 -5.40 -11.26
N SER A 242 -11.80 -4.63 -12.19
CA SER A 242 -11.07 -4.11 -13.34
C SER A 242 -11.45 -2.67 -13.62
N VAL A 243 -10.55 -1.94 -14.26
CA VAL A 243 -10.77 -0.55 -14.68
C VAL A 243 -10.29 -0.37 -16.12
N ASN A 244 -11.03 0.43 -16.88
CA ASN A 244 -10.70 0.88 -18.24
C ASN A 244 -11.25 2.30 -18.47
N SER A 245 -11.18 2.81 -19.70
CA SER A 245 -11.73 4.12 -20.07
C SER A 245 -13.24 4.28 -19.85
N GLY A 246 -13.99 3.18 -19.81
CA GLY A 246 -15.42 3.15 -19.52
C GLY A 246 -15.76 3.06 -18.03
N GLY A 247 -14.76 2.95 -17.15
CA GLY A 247 -14.93 2.93 -15.69
C GLY A 247 -14.51 1.61 -15.04
N THR A 248 -14.94 1.41 -13.79
CA THR A 248 -14.59 0.25 -12.98
C THR A 248 -15.68 -0.82 -13.01
N THR A 249 -15.33 -2.06 -13.33
CA THR A 249 -16.18 -3.24 -13.16
C THR A 249 -15.75 -4.06 -11.94
N LYS A 250 -16.72 -4.71 -11.29
CA LYS A 250 -16.51 -5.51 -10.07
C LYS A 250 -17.36 -6.77 -10.17
N SER A 251 -16.84 -7.90 -9.74
CA SER A 251 -17.55 -9.18 -9.76
C SER A 251 -17.21 -10.03 -8.54
N SER A 252 -18.19 -10.80 -8.10
CA SER A 252 -18.02 -11.88 -7.10
C SER A 252 -18.28 -13.27 -7.70
N ASN A 253 -18.38 -13.36 -9.03
CA ASN A 253 -18.66 -14.61 -9.73
C ASN A 253 -17.61 -15.67 -9.39
N GLY A 254 -18.07 -16.90 -9.15
CA GLY A 254 -17.22 -17.99 -8.68
C GLY A 254 -17.11 -18.13 -7.17
N THR A 255 -17.76 -17.24 -6.39
CA THR A 255 -18.00 -17.49 -4.95
C THR A 255 -19.02 -18.61 -4.81
N THR A 256 -18.67 -19.67 -4.08
CA THR A 256 -19.45 -20.93 -4.02
C THR A 256 -19.28 -21.62 -2.68
N PHE A 257 -20.19 -22.55 -2.40
CA PHE A 257 -20.12 -23.55 -1.35
C PHE A 257 -20.38 -24.92 -1.97
N ALA A 258 -19.70 -25.97 -1.52
CA ALA A 258 -20.09 -27.34 -1.86
C ALA A 258 -21.28 -27.78 -1.00
N THR A 259 -21.19 -27.55 0.31
CA THR A 259 -22.29 -27.75 1.25
C THR A 259 -22.31 -26.62 2.27
N ILE A 260 -23.48 -26.37 2.85
CA ILE A 260 -23.60 -25.58 4.07
C ILE A 260 -24.77 -26.08 4.91
N THR A 261 -24.55 -26.22 6.20
CA THR A 261 -25.58 -26.50 7.20
C THR A 261 -25.62 -25.37 8.22
N VAL A 262 -26.83 -25.07 8.70
CA VAL A 262 -27.05 -24.11 9.77
C VAL A 262 -27.96 -24.77 10.79
N ASN A 263 -27.49 -24.90 12.03
CA ASN A 263 -28.18 -25.61 13.10
C ASN A 263 -28.59 -27.04 12.69
N GLY A 264 -27.67 -27.75 12.04
CA GLY A 264 -27.88 -29.10 11.51
C GLY A 264 -28.79 -29.21 10.28
N GLN A 265 -29.36 -28.10 9.79
CA GLN A 265 -30.23 -28.09 8.61
C GLN A 265 -29.43 -27.69 7.37
N PRO A 266 -29.41 -28.50 6.30
CA PRO A 266 -28.73 -28.14 5.06
C PRO A 266 -29.46 -27.00 4.34
N LEU A 267 -28.71 -26.06 3.75
CA LEU A 267 -29.27 -25.05 2.86
C LEU A 267 -29.13 -25.48 1.40
N VAL A 268 -30.07 -25.04 0.56
CA VAL A 268 -30.00 -25.21 -0.88
C VAL A 268 -29.04 -24.18 -1.48
N ILE A 269 -27.92 -24.63 -2.04
CA ILE A 269 -26.85 -23.73 -2.53
C ILE A 269 -27.35 -22.75 -3.59
N ALA A 270 -28.27 -23.17 -4.46
CA ALA A 270 -28.83 -22.33 -5.52
C ALA A 270 -29.57 -21.09 -4.99
N ASP A 271 -30.03 -21.14 -3.74
CA ASP A 271 -30.77 -20.07 -3.07
C ASP A 271 -29.86 -19.10 -2.31
N ILE A 272 -28.57 -19.43 -2.15
CA ILE A 272 -27.58 -18.54 -1.53
C ILE A 272 -27.20 -17.46 -2.53
N LYS A 273 -27.98 -16.39 -2.57
CA LYS A 273 -27.67 -15.18 -3.35
C LYS A 273 -26.66 -14.30 -2.61
N PRO A 274 -25.97 -13.38 -3.31
CA PRO A 274 -25.13 -12.38 -2.65
C PRO A 274 -25.88 -11.65 -1.52
N ASN A 275 -25.22 -11.50 -0.37
CA ASN A 275 -25.76 -10.90 0.86
C ASN A 275 -26.92 -11.67 1.52
N THR A 276 -27.04 -12.98 1.29
CA THR A 276 -27.96 -13.84 2.03
C THR A 276 -27.73 -13.68 3.53
N ARG A 277 -28.81 -13.44 4.28
CA ARG A 277 -28.75 -13.14 5.71
C ARG A 277 -29.65 -14.10 6.48
N ILE A 278 -29.07 -14.75 7.49
CA ILE A 278 -29.78 -15.71 8.34
C ILE A 278 -29.64 -15.25 9.79
N ASN A 279 -30.74 -15.29 10.53
CA ASN A 279 -30.73 -15.04 11.96
C ASN A 279 -30.30 -16.33 12.68
N LEU A 280 -29.18 -16.29 13.42
CA LEU A 280 -28.75 -17.38 14.28
C LEU A 280 -29.33 -17.15 15.67
N ALA A 281 -30.38 -17.91 16.00
CA ALA A 281 -31.08 -17.80 17.27
C ALA A 281 -30.09 -17.90 18.46
N GLY A 282 -30.16 -16.94 19.38
CA GLY A 282 -29.26 -16.88 20.54
C GLY A 282 -27.81 -16.47 20.24
N VAL A 283 -27.47 -16.06 19.01
CA VAL A 283 -26.11 -15.62 18.64
C VAL A 283 -26.13 -14.26 17.95
N GLY A 284 -26.81 -14.15 16.80
CA GLY A 284 -26.77 -12.93 15.99
C GLY A 284 -27.06 -13.19 14.52
N THR A 285 -26.24 -12.62 13.63
CA THR A 285 -26.49 -12.70 12.19
C THR A 285 -25.37 -13.46 11.49
N LEU A 286 -25.76 -14.45 10.69
CA LEU A 286 -24.94 -15.07 9.68
C LEU A 286 -25.17 -14.36 8.34
N TYR A 287 -24.09 -13.93 7.69
CA TYR A 287 -24.09 -13.51 6.30
C TYR A 287 -23.39 -14.57 5.47
N LEU A 288 -24.03 -14.94 4.37
CA LEU A 288 -23.47 -15.81 3.34
C LEU A 288 -23.27 -15.01 2.06
N HIS A 289 -22.16 -15.25 1.38
CA HIS A 289 -21.78 -14.54 0.15
C HIS A 289 -21.90 -13.02 0.33
N ARG A 290 -21.40 -12.49 1.45
CA ARG A 290 -21.51 -11.07 1.75
C ARG A 290 -20.63 -10.28 0.80
N THR A 291 -21.25 -9.43 0.00
CA THR A 291 -20.58 -8.62 -1.03
C THR A 291 -20.69 -7.15 -0.68
N ILE A 292 -19.55 -6.51 -0.41
CA ILE A 292 -19.42 -5.11 -0.03
C ILE A 292 -18.69 -4.38 -1.15
N THR A 293 -19.35 -3.41 -1.77
CA THR A 293 -18.78 -2.67 -2.90
C THR A 293 -18.60 -1.19 -2.58
N THR A 294 -17.56 -0.60 -3.15
CA THR A 294 -17.38 0.87 -3.26
C THR A 294 -17.31 1.25 -4.73
N ALA A 295 -17.04 2.51 -5.07
CA ALA A 295 -16.77 2.91 -6.44
C ALA A 295 -15.67 2.05 -7.10
N THR A 296 -14.62 1.70 -6.35
CA THR A 296 -13.37 1.14 -6.90
C THR A 296 -13.02 -0.25 -6.38
N SER A 297 -13.80 -0.79 -5.43
CA SER A 297 -13.48 -2.06 -4.78
C SER A 297 -14.69 -2.96 -4.61
N ILE A 298 -14.41 -4.26 -4.51
CA ILE A 298 -15.34 -5.28 -4.05
C ILE A 298 -14.64 -6.14 -3.00
N GLU A 299 -15.32 -6.39 -1.89
CA GLU A 299 -14.91 -7.33 -0.84
C GLU A 299 -16.01 -8.37 -0.69
N VAL A 300 -15.61 -9.63 -0.75
CA VAL A 300 -16.47 -10.80 -0.64
C VAL A 300 -16.04 -11.59 0.57
N ARG A 301 -16.99 -11.86 1.47
CA ARG A 301 -16.81 -12.71 2.64
C ARG A 301 -17.77 -13.88 2.46
N ALA A 302 -17.24 -15.09 2.28
CA ALA A 302 -18.10 -16.24 2.04
C ALA A 302 -19.01 -16.47 3.25
N ILE A 303 -18.42 -16.55 4.46
CA ILE A 303 -19.16 -16.66 5.72
C ILE A 303 -18.72 -15.53 6.65
N GLU A 304 -19.69 -14.83 7.21
CA GLU A 304 -19.46 -13.88 8.30
C GLU A 304 -20.52 -14.04 9.38
N ILE A 305 -20.08 -14.27 10.62
CA ILE A 305 -20.95 -14.23 11.80
C ILE A 305 -20.70 -12.92 12.53
N VAL A 306 -21.77 -12.19 12.83
CA VAL A 306 -21.77 -11.02 13.70
C VAL A 306 -22.61 -11.34 14.92
N VAL A 307 -21.98 -11.38 16.09
CA VAL A 307 -22.65 -11.61 17.38
C VAL A 307 -23.43 -10.36 17.75
N ARG A 308 -24.73 -10.53 18.03
CA ARG A 308 -25.65 -9.42 18.34
C ARG A 308 -26.28 -9.51 19.72
N VAL A 309 -26.19 -10.66 20.37
CA VAL A 309 -26.74 -10.90 21.70
C VAL A 309 -25.73 -11.65 22.56
N LEU A 310 -25.93 -11.61 23.87
CA LEU A 310 -25.24 -12.53 24.77
C LEU A 310 -25.59 -13.96 24.36
N ASN A 311 -24.58 -14.81 24.29
CA ASN A 311 -24.68 -16.14 23.69
C ASN A 311 -23.95 -17.16 24.56
N ARG A 312 -24.35 -18.42 24.41
CA ARG A 312 -23.78 -19.55 25.16
C ARG A 312 -22.30 -19.83 24.87
N PHE A 313 -21.77 -19.28 23.77
CA PHE A 313 -20.38 -19.45 23.35
C PHE A 313 -19.43 -18.44 24.01
N GLY A 314 -19.93 -17.56 24.89
CA GLY A 314 -19.12 -16.60 25.63
C GLY A 314 -18.55 -15.46 24.78
N LEU A 315 -18.96 -15.34 23.50
CA LEU A 315 -18.48 -14.28 22.64
C LEU A 315 -19.11 -12.93 23.00
N PRO A 316 -18.34 -11.85 23.15
CA PRO A 316 -18.90 -10.52 23.36
C PRO A 316 -19.82 -10.06 22.23
N VAL A 317 -20.84 -9.24 22.53
CA VAL A 317 -21.64 -8.56 21.50
C VAL A 317 -20.73 -7.69 20.63
N GLY A 318 -20.93 -7.76 19.31
CA GLY A 318 -20.06 -7.11 18.32
C GLY A 318 -18.88 -7.96 17.87
N SER A 319 -18.72 -9.19 18.40
CA SER A 319 -17.74 -10.14 17.89
C SER A 319 -18.02 -10.49 16.42
N VAL A 320 -16.95 -10.62 15.63
CA VAL A 320 -17.01 -10.95 14.21
C VAL A 320 -16.10 -12.13 13.93
N VAL A 321 -16.62 -13.14 13.26
CA VAL A 321 -15.86 -14.26 12.70
C VAL A 321 -16.05 -14.26 11.19
N GLN A 322 -14.95 -14.31 10.45
CA GLN A 322 -14.95 -14.32 8.99
C GLN A 322 -14.19 -15.53 8.46
N VAL A 323 -14.75 -16.13 7.41
CA VAL A 323 -14.22 -17.31 6.75
C VAL A 323 -14.31 -17.10 5.23
N ALA A 324 -13.21 -17.41 4.56
CA ALA A 324 -12.91 -17.17 3.15
C ALA A 324 -13.23 -15.74 2.70
N VAL A 325 -12.26 -14.84 2.86
CA VAL A 325 -12.39 -13.43 2.47
C VAL A 325 -11.50 -13.12 1.27
N ALA A 326 -12.06 -12.45 0.27
CA ALA A 326 -11.37 -11.94 -0.90
C ALA A 326 -11.74 -10.47 -1.16
N LYS A 327 -10.79 -9.65 -1.57
CA LYS A 327 -10.99 -8.24 -1.87
C LYS A 327 -10.17 -7.83 -3.08
N ALA A 328 -10.81 -7.21 -4.06
CA ALA A 328 -10.15 -6.60 -5.21
C ALA A 328 -10.47 -5.11 -5.32
N VAL A 329 -9.49 -4.35 -5.80
CA VAL A 329 -9.54 -2.91 -6.04
C VAL A 329 -8.96 -2.64 -7.43
N ALA A 330 -9.61 -1.79 -8.21
CA ALA A 330 -9.12 -1.28 -9.49
C ALA A 330 -9.45 0.21 -9.63
N ARG A 331 -8.45 1.02 -10.00
CA ARG A 331 -8.53 2.49 -10.03
C ARG A 331 -7.76 3.11 -11.18
#